data_AF-A0A1H8WDK1-F1
#
_entry.id   AF-A0A1H8WDK1-F1
#
_cell.length_a   1.000
_cell.length_b   1.000
_cell.length_c   1.000
_cell.angle_alpha   90.00
_cell.angle_beta   90.00
_cell.angle_gamma   90.00
#
_symmetry.space_group_name_H-M   'P 1'
#
loop_
_entity.id
_entity.type
_entity.pdbx_description
1 polymer ?
#
loop_
_entity_poly.entity_id
_entity_poly.type
_entity_poly.pdbx_seq_one_letter_code
_entity_poly.pdbx_strand_id
1 'polypeptide(L)'
;MSQEVDHLMLEGGHFTAATAPRTTGADGGIFAGYAGVEAASASYAGGVYKFSDHLSASLYAGHFEDVWDQYYGNLNYVLPLAAEQSLTFDANLYRTLDAGSAKAGSIANTAGSLAAAFQTGVHTFTLIHQRIHGDQPFDYAVFGAPVPGAFGDSILLGNSMQFSDFNGPGERSWQARYDLDMESYGVPGLSLMVRHTRGSGIDGSKVAADSAYAGLYGDGDKEHETDLEAKYVLQNGPAKDLSFRLRQAWHSGSQSTGGTVAETRLITEYPLNIL
;
A
#
# COMPACT_ATOMS: atom_id res chain seq x y z
N MET A 1 6.12 20.74 -5.77
CA MET A 1 7.18 20.34 -4.81
C MET A 1 8.01 21.57 -4.47
N SER A 2 8.18 21.85 -3.19
CA SER A 2 9.04 22.93 -2.67
C SER A 2 10.07 22.34 -1.71
N GLN A 3 11.31 22.81 -1.79
CA GLN A 3 12.45 22.43 -0.94
C GLN A 3 13.22 23.68 -0.48
N GLU A 4 12.52 24.78 -0.19
CA GLU A 4 13.13 26.06 0.21
C GLU A 4 13.71 26.05 1.63
N VAL A 5 13.34 25.05 2.44
CA VAL A 5 13.81 24.85 3.82
C VAL A 5 14.58 23.55 3.86
N ASP A 6 15.80 23.59 4.41
CA ASP A 6 16.64 22.41 4.57
C ASP A 6 15.87 21.27 5.26
N HIS A 7 16.01 20.07 4.71
CA HIS A 7 15.40 18.83 5.21
C HIS A 7 13.86 18.75 5.17
N LEU A 8 13.19 19.79 4.68
CA LEU A 8 11.74 19.84 4.53
C LEU A 8 11.35 19.81 3.05
N MET A 9 10.52 18.84 2.70
CA MET A 9 9.88 18.76 1.39
C MET A 9 8.38 18.96 1.57
N LEU A 10 7.83 19.94 0.85
CA LEU A 10 6.39 20.22 0.83
C LEU A 10 5.82 20.00 -0.55
N GLU A 11 4.60 19.49 -0.59
CA GLU A 11 3.85 19.32 -1.82
C GLU A 11 2.35 19.44 -1.59
N GLY A 12 1.64 19.68 -2.68
CA GLY A 12 0.20 19.66 -2.73
C GLY A 12 -0.26 19.63 -4.18
N GLY A 13 -1.48 19.15 -4.37
CA GLY A 13 -2.07 18.97 -5.68
C GLY A 13 -3.59 18.99 -5.61
N HIS A 14 -4.19 19.26 -6.77
CA HIS A 14 -5.62 19.22 -6.99
C HIS A 14 -5.88 18.52 -8.33
N PHE A 15 -6.68 17.46 -8.30
CA PHE A 15 -6.98 16.61 -9.43
C PHE A 15 -8.49 16.61 -9.67
N THR A 16 -8.88 16.71 -10.93
CA THR A 16 -10.30 16.68 -11.37
C THR A 16 -10.59 15.56 -12.36
N ALA A 17 -9.55 14.88 -12.83
CA ALA A 17 -9.65 13.76 -13.75
C ALA A 17 -8.37 12.92 -13.67
N ALA A 18 -8.46 11.64 -14.01
CA ALA A 18 -7.32 10.74 -14.07
C ALA A 18 -7.54 9.60 -15.06
N THR A 19 -6.46 9.15 -15.67
CA THR A 19 -6.46 8.02 -16.60
C THR A 19 -6.10 6.74 -15.87
N ALA A 20 -6.91 5.68 -16.00
CA ALA A 20 -6.58 4.37 -15.47
C ALA A 20 -5.42 3.74 -16.27
N PRO A 21 -4.63 2.82 -15.68
CA PRO A 21 -3.58 2.08 -16.41
C PRO A 21 -4.07 1.32 -17.65
N ARG A 22 -5.39 1.07 -17.77
CA ARG A 22 -6.02 0.38 -18.90
C ARG A 22 -6.86 1.28 -19.80
N THR A 23 -6.86 2.59 -19.57
CA THR A 23 -7.58 3.55 -20.42
C THR A 23 -6.60 4.54 -21.05
N THR A 24 -7.04 5.17 -22.14
CA THR A 24 -6.28 6.19 -22.87
C THR A 24 -6.98 7.55 -22.86
N GLY A 25 -8.16 7.64 -22.24
CA GLY A 25 -8.92 8.88 -22.09
C GLY A 25 -8.34 9.75 -20.98
N ALA A 26 -8.29 11.07 -21.21
CA ALA A 26 -7.80 12.06 -20.26
C ALA A 26 -8.89 12.59 -19.30
N ASP A 27 -10.12 12.09 -19.43
CA ASP A 27 -11.35 12.51 -18.75
C ASP A 27 -11.92 11.43 -17.83
N GLY A 28 -11.10 10.47 -17.40
CA GLY A 28 -11.54 9.44 -16.45
C GLY A 28 -11.81 10.02 -15.05
N GLY A 29 -12.80 9.44 -14.36
CA GLY A 29 -13.19 9.88 -13.02
C GLY A 29 -12.20 9.48 -11.93
N ILE A 30 -12.42 10.00 -10.72
CA ILE A 30 -11.67 9.61 -9.52
C ILE A 30 -12.67 8.99 -8.55
N PHE A 31 -12.41 7.77 -8.11
CA PHE A 31 -13.36 6.97 -7.34
C PHE A 31 -12.81 6.59 -5.97
N ALA A 32 -13.69 6.46 -4.99
CA ALA A 32 -13.45 5.67 -3.80
C ALA A 32 -13.37 4.19 -4.22
N GLY A 33 -12.23 3.55 -4.01
CA GLY A 33 -11.97 2.21 -4.53
C GLY A 33 -12.98 1.17 -4.05
N TYR A 34 -13.21 1.11 -2.73
CA TYR A 34 -14.11 0.14 -2.13
C TYR A 34 -15.56 0.60 -2.14
N ALA A 35 -15.82 1.90 -1.95
CA ALA A 35 -17.19 2.42 -2.02
C ALA A 35 -17.74 2.45 -3.45
N GLY A 36 -16.89 2.50 -4.48
CA GLY A 36 -17.29 2.63 -5.88
C GLY A 36 -17.93 3.97 -6.23
N VAL A 37 -17.76 4.99 -5.37
CA VAL A 37 -18.36 6.32 -5.49
C VAL A 37 -17.38 7.28 -6.16
N GLU A 38 -17.85 8.03 -7.15
CA GLU A 38 -17.06 9.07 -7.82
C GLU A 38 -17.04 10.37 -7.02
N ALA A 39 -15.86 10.99 -6.92
CA ALA A 39 -15.70 12.37 -6.47
C ALA A 39 -15.38 13.28 -7.66
N ALA A 40 -15.86 14.53 -7.59
CA ALA A 40 -15.60 15.52 -8.64
C ALA A 40 -14.14 16.02 -8.61
N SER A 41 -13.50 15.98 -7.44
CA SER A 41 -12.08 16.30 -7.30
C SER A 41 -11.43 15.59 -6.11
N ALA A 42 -10.10 15.50 -6.17
CA ALA A 42 -9.25 15.05 -5.09
C ALA A 42 -8.14 16.08 -4.88
N SER A 43 -8.02 16.60 -3.66
CA SER A 43 -6.96 17.55 -3.29
C SER A 43 -6.11 16.96 -2.18
N TYR A 44 -4.82 17.31 -2.16
CA TYR A 44 -3.95 16.95 -1.05
C TYR A 44 -2.91 18.04 -0.78
N ALA A 45 -2.43 18.08 0.45
CA ALA A 45 -1.28 18.85 0.86
C ALA A 45 -0.54 18.11 1.97
N GLY A 46 0.78 18.20 1.96
CA GLY A 46 1.59 17.54 2.97
C GLY A 46 3.08 17.72 2.72
N GLY A 47 3.84 16.89 3.40
CA GLY A 47 5.28 16.92 3.26
C GLY A 47 5.99 15.90 4.12
N VAL A 48 7.30 15.88 3.92
CA VAL A 48 8.24 15.00 4.60
C VAL A 48 9.31 15.86 5.25
N TYR A 49 9.60 15.57 6.50
CA TYR A 49 10.69 16.20 7.25
C TYR A 49 11.71 15.14 7.67
N LYS A 50 12.98 15.38 7.33
CA LYS A 50 14.11 14.54 7.77
C LYS A 50 14.73 15.16 9.02
N PHE A 51 14.48 14.56 10.17
CA PHE A 51 15.09 14.99 11.44
C PHE A 51 16.58 14.66 11.50
N SER A 52 16.98 13.58 10.82
CA SER A 52 18.37 13.14 10.65
C SER A 52 18.47 12.18 9.46
N ASP A 53 19.66 11.62 9.21
CA ASP A 53 19.86 10.55 8.22
C ASP A 53 19.14 9.23 8.59
N HIS A 54 18.64 9.13 9.82
CA HIS A 54 18.03 7.92 10.37
C HIS A 54 16.57 8.08 10.76
N LEU A 55 16.06 9.31 10.82
CA LEU A 55 14.70 9.60 11.29
C LEU A 55 14.01 10.56 10.33
N SER A 56 12.86 10.14 9.81
CA SER A 56 11.99 10.99 9.02
C SER A 56 10.53 10.82 9.44
N ALA A 57 9.73 11.86 9.22
CA ALA A 57 8.29 11.79 9.35
C ALA A 57 7.62 12.41 8.14
N SER A 58 6.44 11.88 7.83
CA SER A 58 5.57 12.40 6.78
C SER A 58 4.23 12.78 7.38
N LEU A 59 3.63 13.87 6.92
CA LEU A 59 2.28 14.28 7.29
C LEU A 59 1.55 14.80 6.06
N TYR A 60 0.37 14.24 5.79
CA TYR A 60 -0.46 14.60 4.65
C TYR A 60 -1.92 14.72 5.09
N ALA A 61 -2.62 15.64 4.44
CA ALA A 61 -4.06 15.77 4.49
C ALA A 61 -4.60 15.76 3.06
N GLY A 62 -5.67 15.01 2.84
CA GLY A 62 -6.38 14.89 1.58
C GLY A 62 -7.85 15.18 1.76
N HIS A 63 -8.43 15.82 0.76
CA HIS A 63 -9.86 16.09 0.64
C HIS A 63 -10.37 15.41 -0.62
N PHE A 64 -11.31 14.48 -0.46
CA PHE A 64 -11.97 13.78 -1.56
C PHE A 64 -13.42 14.26 -1.63
N GLU A 65 -13.71 15.06 -2.64
CA GLU A 65 -14.88 15.94 -2.65
C GLU A 65 -16.20 15.18 -2.47
N ASP A 66 -16.99 15.60 -1.48
CA ASP A 66 -18.26 14.98 -1.08
C ASP A 66 -18.16 13.52 -0.58
N VAL A 67 -16.97 13.01 -0.30
CA VAL A 67 -16.76 11.64 0.17
C VAL A 67 -16.07 11.63 1.54
N TRP A 68 -14.84 12.13 1.65
CA TRP A 68 -14.09 12.11 2.90
C TRP A 68 -13.00 13.18 3.00
N ASP A 69 -12.57 13.45 4.24
CA ASP A 69 -11.25 13.97 4.56
C ASP A 69 -10.38 12.83 5.09
N GLN A 70 -9.15 12.71 4.58
CA GLN A 70 -8.20 11.67 4.97
C GLN A 70 -6.86 12.27 5.40
N TYR A 71 -6.39 11.88 6.57
CA TYR A 71 -5.13 12.35 7.17
C TYR A 71 -4.18 11.18 7.29
N TYR A 72 -2.93 11.37 6.86
CA TYR A 72 -1.89 10.37 6.90
C TYR A 72 -0.68 10.88 7.67
N GLY A 73 -0.16 10.04 8.57
CA GLY A 73 1.09 10.25 9.27
C GLY A 73 2.00 9.03 9.14
N ASN A 74 3.29 9.28 8.94
CA ASN A 74 4.32 8.24 9.00
C ASN A 74 5.51 8.66 9.86
N LEU A 75 6.12 7.66 10.50
CA LEU A 75 7.40 7.77 11.18
C LEU A 75 8.28 6.61 10.75
N ASN A 76 9.46 6.92 10.20
CA ASN A 76 10.45 5.94 9.79
C ASN A 76 11.75 6.18 10.56
N TYR A 77 12.24 5.14 11.26
CA TYR A 77 13.43 5.20 12.08
C TYR A 77 14.36 4.01 11.84
N VAL A 78 15.60 4.28 11.44
CA VAL A 78 16.67 3.29 11.27
C VAL A 78 17.60 3.37 12.49
N LEU A 79 17.74 2.27 13.22
CA LEU A 79 18.69 2.13 14.33
C LEU A 79 19.87 1.26 13.89
N PRO A 80 21.04 1.84 13.60
CA PRO A 80 22.26 1.06 13.38
C PRO A 80 22.67 0.33 14.67
N LEU A 81 22.98 -0.97 14.57
CA LEU A 81 23.39 -1.80 15.70
C LEU A 81 24.88 -2.16 15.63
N ALA A 82 25.37 -2.50 14.43
CA ALA A 82 26.78 -2.82 14.15
C ALA A 82 27.09 -2.61 12.66
N ALA A 83 28.35 -2.84 12.25
CA ALA A 83 28.70 -2.95 10.84
C ALA A 83 27.85 -4.07 10.22
N GLU A 84 26.98 -3.74 9.27
CA GLU A 84 26.02 -4.64 8.62
C GLU A 84 24.79 -5.08 9.44
N GLN A 85 24.54 -4.48 10.60
CA GLN A 85 23.31 -4.76 11.36
C GLN A 85 22.52 -3.50 11.65
N SER A 86 21.21 -3.54 11.38
CA SER A 86 20.30 -2.45 11.72
C SER A 86 18.91 -2.97 12.06
N LEU A 87 18.17 -2.16 12.81
CA LEU A 87 16.76 -2.36 13.08
C LEU A 87 15.98 -1.15 12.55
N THR A 88 15.10 -1.38 11.59
CA THR A 88 14.25 -0.32 11.02
C THR A 88 12.84 -0.46 11.55
N PHE A 89 12.27 0.65 12.01
CA PHE A 89 10.88 0.76 12.42
C PHE A 89 10.15 1.67 11.44
N ASP A 90 8.98 1.22 10.98
CA ASP A 90 8.11 2.00 10.11
C ASP A 90 6.68 1.97 10.66
N ALA A 91 6.14 3.14 10.97
CA ALA A 91 4.80 3.30 11.50
C ALA A 91 3.97 4.16 10.55
N ASN A 92 2.82 3.64 10.11
CA ASN A 92 1.86 4.34 9.26
C ASN A 92 0.52 4.46 9.98
N LEU A 93 -0.13 5.60 9.85
CA LEU A 93 -1.45 5.85 10.39
C LEU A 93 -2.27 6.71 9.44
N TYR A 94 -3.47 6.24 9.12
CA TYR A 94 -4.50 6.95 8.41
C TYR A 94 -5.69 7.21 9.33
N ARG A 95 -6.28 8.40 9.22
CA ARG A 95 -7.60 8.73 9.76
C ARG A 95 -8.49 9.23 8.63
N THR A 96 -9.60 8.55 8.40
CA THR A 96 -10.60 8.92 7.38
C THR A 96 -11.92 9.26 8.06
N LEU A 97 -12.50 10.40 7.66
CA LEU A 97 -13.78 10.92 8.15
C LEU A 97 -14.66 11.27 6.95
N ASP A 98 -15.96 10.98 7.00
CA ASP A 98 -16.88 11.45 5.97
C ASP A 98 -16.89 12.99 5.86
N ALA A 99 -17.10 13.50 4.65
CA ALA A 99 -17.07 14.94 4.38
C ALA A 99 -18.11 15.36 3.33
N GLY A 100 -18.51 16.63 3.37
CA GLY A 100 -19.48 17.20 2.42
C GLY A 100 -20.83 16.50 2.49
N SER A 101 -21.34 16.08 1.33
CA SER A 101 -22.59 15.30 1.25
C SER A 101 -22.45 13.81 1.63
N ALA A 102 -21.25 13.35 2.00
CA ALA A 102 -20.97 11.99 2.47
C ALA A 102 -21.53 10.90 1.53
N LYS A 103 -21.20 10.97 0.23
CA LYS A 103 -21.74 10.09 -0.82
C LYS A 103 -21.50 8.58 -0.58
N ALA A 104 -20.49 8.23 0.21
CA ALA A 104 -20.20 6.84 0.60
C ALA A 104 -20.92 6.40 1.91
N GLY A 105 -21.70 7.30 2.51
CA GLY A 105 -22.25 7.15 3.85
C GLY A 105 -21.30 7.63 4.94
N SER A 106 -21.62 7.35 6.19
CA SER A 106 -20.75 7.71 7.32
C SER A 106 -19.44 6.91 7.29
N ILE A 107 -18.33 7.60 7.55
CA ILE A 107 -16.99 7.04 7.60
C ILE A 107 -16.29 7.52 8.86
N ALA A 108 -15.85 6.57 9.68
CA ALA A 108 -15.00 6.84 10.83
C ALA A 108 -13.95 5.72 10.96
N ASN A 109 -12.93 5.78 10.11
CA ASN A 109 -11.92 4.73 10.00
C ASN A 109 -10.54 5.22 10.46
N THR A 110 -9.87 4.43 11.29
CA THR A 110 -8.45 4.58 11.61
C THR A 110 -7.72 3.31 11.19
N ALA A 111 -6.85 3.41 10.19
CA ALA A 111 -6.04 2.30 9.71
C ALA A 111 -4.57 2.56 10.05
N GLY A 112 -3.89 1.58 10.65
CA GLY A 112 -2.48 1.76 10.98
C GLY A 112 -1.69 0.47 10.90
N SER A 113 -0.40 0.62 10.63
CA SER A 113 0.56 -0.49 10.59
C SER A 113 1.86 -0.12 11.29
N LEU A 114 2.48 -1.09 11.95
CA LEU A 114 3.82 -0.99 12.50
C LEU A 114 4.67 -2.16 11.99
N ALA A 115 5.81 -1.84 11.40
CA ALA A 115 6.80 -2.80 10.96
C ALA A 115 8.09 -2.68 11.79
N ALA A 116 8.73 -3.81 12.04
CA ALA A 116 10.09 -3.91 12.57
C ALA A 116 10.90 -4.84 11.67
N ALA A 117 11.95 -4.32 11.05
CA ALA A 117 12.81 -5.04 10.12
C ALA A 117 14.24 -5.12 10.69
N PHE A 118 14.72 -6.34 10.95
CA PHE A 118 16.10 -6.59 11.36
C PHE A 118 16.91 -7.02 10.14
N GLN A 119 17.90 -6.20 9.78
CA GLN A 119 18.84 -6.50 8.72
C GLN A 119 20.17 -6.99 9.31
N THR A 120 20.73 -8.06 8.74
CA THR A 120 22.05 -8.58 9.06
C THR A 120 22.74 -9.07 7.79
N GLY A 121 23.75 -8.32 7.32
CA GLY A 121 24.38 -8.56 6.02
C GLY A 121 23.36 -8.47 4.89
N VAL A 122 23.25 -9.55 4.11
CA VAL A 122 22.31 -9.70 2.96
C VAL A 122 20.91 -10.20 3.33
N HIS A 123 20.63 -10.40 4.62
CA HIS A 123 19.36 -10.93 5.12
C HIS A 123 18.54 -9.83 5.78
N THR A 124 17.25 -9.76 5.49
CA THR A 124 16.31 -8.91 6.23
C THR A 124 15.11 -9.71 6.71
N PHE A 125 14.80 -9.63 8.00
CA PHE A 125 13.64 -10.27 8.62
C PHE A 125 12.68 -9.20 9.10
N THR A 126 11.44 -9.21 8.63
CA THR A 126 10.45 -8.18 8.95
C THR A 126 9.21 -8.80 9.58
N LEU A 127 8.77 -8.20 10.69
CA LEU A 127 7.47 -8.46 11.30
C LEU A 127 6.61 -7.20 11.17
N ILE A 128 5.35 -7.38 10.78
CA ILE A 128 4.41 -6.27 10.60
C ILE A 128 3.11 -6.61 11.33
N HIS A 129 2.55 -5.62 12.01
CA HIS A 129 1.18 -5.67 12.51
C HIS A 129 0.36 -4.55 11.89
N GLN A 130 -0.87 -4.83 11.50
CA GLN A 130 -1.82 -3.86 10.97
C GLN A 130 -3.19 -4.01 11.62
N ARG A 131 -3.84 -2.87 11.84
CA ARG A 131 -5.17 -2.78 12.43
C ARG A 131 -6.02 -1.81 11.63
N ILE A 132 -7.21 -2.25 11.29
CA ILE A 132 -8.30 -1.39 10.83
C ILE A 132 -9.29 -1.22 11.97
N HIS A 133 -9.51 0.02 12.37
CA HIS A 133 -10.46 0.39 13.40
C HIS A 133 -11.54 1.29 12.80
N GLY A 134 -12.66 0.68 12.45
CA GLY A 134 -13.82 1.31 11.85
C GLY A 134 -14.80 0.24 11.38
N ASP A 135 -16.07 0.62 11.23
CA ASP A 135 -17.09 -0.28 10.70
C ASP A 135 -17.02 -0.39 9.17
N GLN A 136 -16.40 0.58 8.50
CA GLN A 136 -16.08 0.56 7.06
C GLN A 136 -14.67 -0.02 6.83
N PRO A 137 -14.37 -0.62 5.66
CA PRO A 137 -12.99 -0.90 5.27
C PRO A 137 -12.17 0.40 5.19
N PHE A 138 -10.84 0.28 5.24
CA PHE A 138 -9.99 1.42 4.85
C PHE A 138 -10.03 1.58 3.33
N ASP A 139 -10.42 2.77 2.88
CA ASP A 139 -10.61 3.09 1.47
C ASP A 139 -9.62 4.17 0.98
N TYR A 140 -9.39 4.19 -0.32
CA TYR A 140 -8.44 5.05 -0.99
C TYR A 140 -8.91 5.41 -2.40
N ALA A 141 -8.34 6.49 -2.94
CA ALA A 141 -8.68 6.95 -4.28
C ALA A 141 -8.12 5.99 -5.35
N VAL A 142 -8.95 5.63 -6.33
CA VAL A 142 -8.56 4.91 -7.54
C VAL A 142 -8.95 5.74 -8.77
N PHE A 143 -8.18 5.58 -9.85
CA PHE A 143 -8.26 6.46 -11.02
C PHE A 143 -8.85 5.75 -12.25
N GLY A 144 -9.73 6.45 -12.95
CA GLY A 144 -10.35 6.07 -14.23
C GLY A 144 -11.67 5.29 -14.09
N ALA A 145 -11.69 4.12 -13.43
CA ALA A 145 -12.93 3.39 -13.10
C ALA A 145 -12.65 2.31 -12.05
N PRO A 146 -13.57 1.98 -11.12
CA PRO A 146 -13.40 0.92 -10.13
C PRO A 146 -13.64 -0.46 -10.77
N VAL A 147 -12.81 -0.84 -11.73
CA VAL A 147 -12.83 -2.14 -12.40
C VAL A 147 -11.74 -3.07 -11.84
N PRO A 148 -11.90 -4.40 -11.87
CA PRO A 148 -10.86 -5.33 -11.40
C PRO A 148 -9.50 -5.05 -12.06
N GLY A 149 -8.49 -4.66 -11.29
CA GLY A 149 -7.17 -4.21 -11.79
C GLY A 149 -7.01 -2.69 -11.99
N ALA A 150 -7.97 -1.87 -11.53
CA ALA A 150 -7.83 -0.41 -11.41
C ALA A 150 -7.31 0.03 -10.03
N PHE A 151 -7.36 -0.88 -9.04
CA PHE A 151 -6.57 -0.80 -7.83
C PHE A 151 -5.10 -0.95 -8.28
N GLY A 152 -4.39 0.18 -8.32
CA GLY A 152 -3.01 0.27 -8.79
C GLY A 152 -2.00 -0.23 -7.75
N ASP A 153 -0.91 0.51 -7.58
CA ASP A 153 0.07 0.21 -6.52
C ASP A 153 -0.57 0.24 -5.12
N SER A 154 0.05 -0.54 -4.24
CA SER A 154 -0.31 -0.68 -2.83
C SER A 154 -0.45 0.65 -2.11
N ILE A 155 -1.38 0.70 -1.17
CA ILE A 155 -1.50 1.75 -0.15
C ILE A 155 -0.31 1.74 0.82
N LEU A 156 -0.06 2.86 1.53
CA LEU A 156 1.03 2.94 2.52
C LEU A 156 0.64 2.30 3.86
N LEU A 157 0.30 1.02 3.81
CA LEU A 157 0.08 0.16 4.97
C LEU A 157 0.95 -1.10 4.83
N GLY A 158 1.57 -1.52 5.93
CA GLY A 158 2.59 -2.58 5.89
C GLY A 158 2.09 -3.95 5.44
N ASN A 159 0.79 -4.24 5.56
CA ASN A 159 0.18 -5.49 5.09
C ASN A 159 -0.60 -5.33 3.77
N SER A 160 -0.34 -4.27 2.99
CA SER A 160 -0.80 -4.24 1.59
C SER A 160 0.05 -5.21 0.75
N MET A 161 -0.59 -6.28 0.25
CA MET A 161 0.05 -7.43 -0.39
C MET A 161 -0.06 -7.36 -1.92
N GLN A 162 0.18 -8.47 -2.63
CA GLN A 162 0.03 -8.49 -4.09
C GLN A 162 -1.43 -8.52 -4.51
N PHE A 163 -2.26 -9.23 -3.75
CA PHE A 163 -3.68 -9.41 -4.02
C PHE A 163 -4.56 -8.67 -2.99
N SER A 164 -4.40 -8.94 -1.69
CA SER A 164 -5.21 -8.30 -0.64
C SER A 164 -4.48 -7.17 0.08
N ASP A 165 -5.23 -6.15 0.48
CA ASP A 165 -4.73 -5.02 1.29
C ASP A 165 -4.85 -5.26 2.81
N PHE A 166 -5.52 -6.33 3.24
CA PHE A 166 -5.83 -6.64 4.65
C PHE A 166 -6.45 -5.42 5.37
N ASN A 167 -7.38 -4.78 4.67
CA ASN A 167 -7.98 -3.49 5.00
C ASN A 167 -9.50 -3.58 5.31
N GLY A 168 -10.00 -4.78 5.60
CA GLY A 168 -11.41 -5.01 5.92
C GLY A 168 -11.85 -4.31 7.22
N PRO A 169 -13.17 -4.07 7.40
CA PRO A 169 -13.70 -3.43 8.60
C PRO A 169 -13.37 -4.23 9.85
N GLY A 170 -12.78 -3.57 10.85
CA GLY A 170 -12.38 -4.24 12.09
C GLY A 170 -11.27 -5.28 11.94
N GLU A 171 -10.51 -5.31 10.85
CA GLU A 171 -9.48 -6.33 10.62
C GLU A 171 -8.25 -6.18 11.53
N ARG A 172 -7.68 -7.30 11.99
CA ARG A 172 -6.33 -7.42 12.55
C ARG A 172 -5.51 -8.32 11.66
N SER A 173 -4.35 -7.83 11.22
CA SER A 173 -3.43 -8.65 10.45
C SER A 173 -2.00 -8.59 10.96
N TRP A 174 -1.26 -9.67 10.71
CA TRP A 174 0.17 -9.75 10.98
C TRP A 174 0.88 -10.39 9.80
N GLN A 175 2.12 -9.98 9.55
CA GLN A 175 2.97 -10.49 8.49
C GLN A 175 4.34 -10.90 9.04
N ALA A 176 4.85 -11.99 8.51
CA ALA A 176 6.28 -12.32 8.57
C ALA A 176 6.85 -12.28 7.15
N ARG A 177 7.97 -11.59 6.99
CA ARG A 177 8.63 -11.38 5.70
C ARG A 177 10.14 -11.62 5.82
N TYR A 178 10.71 -12.17 4.76
CA TYR A 178 12.14 -12.37 4.60
C TYR A 178 12.59 -11.91 3.22
N ASP A 179 13.64 -11.12 3.19
CA ASP A 179 14.28 -10.64 1.97
C ASP A 179 15.75 -11.08 1.95
N LEU A 180 16.25 -11.44 0.77
CA LEU A 180 17.61 -11.91 0.53
C LEU A 180 18.22 -11.26 -0.69
N ASP A 181 19.36 -10.61 -0.51
CA ASP A 181 20.23 -10.18 -1.60
C ASP A 181 21.25 -11.29 -1.94
N MET A 182 21.37 -11.66 -3.21
CA MET A 182 22.26 -12.73 -3.66
C MET A 182 23.65 -12.26 -4.07
N GLU A 183 23.98 -10.97 -3.94
CA GLU A 183 25.29 -10.41 -4.31
C GLU A 183 26.43 -11.11 -3.57
N SER A 184 26.37 -11.24 -2.25
CA SER A 184 27.40 -11.94 -1.46
C SER A 184 27.46 -13.45 -1.72
N TYR A 185 26.46 -14.01 -2.41
CA TYR A 185 26.43 -15.40 -2.87
C TYR A 185 26.93 -15.55 -4.33
N GLY A 186 27.44 -14.49 -4.94
CA GLY A 186 28.02 -14.51 -6.29
C GLY A 186 26.99 -14.37 -7.42
N VAL A 187 25.76 -13.97 -7.11
CA VAL A 187 24.70 -13.71 -8.12
C VAL A 187 24.23 -12.26 -8.01
N PRO A 188 25.09 -11.28 -8.32
CA PRO A 188 24.74 -9.86 -8.23
C PRO A 188 23.53 -9.54 -9.11
N GLY A 189 22.64 -8.71 -8.58
CA GLY A 189 21.39 -8.31 -9.25
C GLY A 189 20.21 -9.26 -9.02
N LEU A 190 20.40 -10.41 -8.37
CA LEU A 190 19.31 -11.30 -7.94
C LEU A 190 18.88 -10.98 -6.51
N SER A 191 17.60 -10.69 -6.32
CA SER A 191 16.96 -10.54 -5.00
C SER A 191 15.76 -11.46 -4.87
N LEU A 192 15.57 -12.04 -3.68
CA LEU A 192 14.47 -12.94 -3.35
C LEU A 192 13.67 -12.40 -2.17
N MET A 193 12.36 -12.57 -2.18
CA MET A 193 11.47 -12.22 -1.08
C MET A 193 10.40 -13.28 -0.88
N VAL A 194 10.08 -13.58 0.37
CA VAL A 194 8.90 -14.33 0.79
C VAL A 194 8.20 -13.60 1.92
N ARG A 195 6.87 -13.56 1.86
CA ARG A 195 6.05 -13.03 2.96
C ARG A 195 4.78 -13.83 3.14
N HIS A 196 4.32 -13.94 4.38
CA HIS A 196 3.04 -14.54 4.72
C HIS A 196 2.29 -13.61 5.67
N THR A 197 1.05 -13.29 5.31
CA THR A 197 0.16 -12.42 6.09
C THR A 197 -1.10 -13.18 6.46
N ARG A 198 -1.60 -12.97 7.69
CA ARG A 198 -2.91 -13.47 8.13
C ARG A 198 -3.75 -12.33 8.67
N GLY A 199 -4.99 -12.26 8.21
CA GLY A 199 -6.04 -11.32 8.58
C GLY A 199 -7.20 -12.01 9.30
N SER A 200 -7.77 -11.36 10.31
CA SER A 200 -8.91 -11.91 11.05
C SER A 200 -9.73 -10.85 11.78
N GLY A 201 -10.96 -11.23 12.11
CA GLY A 201 -11.88 -10.40 12.86
C GLY A 201 -12.53 -9.32 12.00
N ILE A 202 -12.56 -9.55 10.69
CA ILE A 202 -13.25 -8.69 9.72
C ILE A 202 -14.75 -8.81 10.01
N ASP A 203 -15.42 -7.68 10.20
CA ASP A 203 -16.83 -7.63 10.59
C ASP A 203 -17.51 -6.44 9.90
N GLY A 204 -18.19 -6.74 8.79
CA GLY A 204 -18.99 -5.78 8.03
C GLY A 204 -20.43 -5.62 8.54
N SER A 205 -20.83 -6.34 9.60
CA SER A 205 -22.23 -6.33 10.08
C SER A 205 -22.66 -5.00 10.72
N LYS A 206 -21.70 -4.13 11.03
CA LYS A 206 -21.91 -2.81 11.66
C LYS A 206 -21.95 -1.66 10.66
N VAL A 207 -21.71 -1.92 9.38
CA VAL A 207 -21.89 -0.92 8.33
C VAL A 207 -23.37 -0.52 8.26
N ALA A 208 -23.65 0.78 8.23
CA ALA A 208 -25.00 1.29 8.06
C ALA A 208 -25.61 0.81 6.73
N ALA A 209 -26.90 0.43 6.74
CA ALA A 209 -27.54 -0.18 5.58
C ALA A 209 -27.64 0.74 4.35
N ASP A 210 -27.54 2.05 4.55
CA ASP A 210 -27.53 3.09 3.52
C ASP A 210 -26.12 3.49 3.05
N SER A 211 -25.06 2.91 3.64
CA SER A 211 -23.69 3.15 3.23
C SER A 211 -23.34 2.40 1.95
N ALA A 212 -22.46 3.00 1.14
CA ALA A 212 -21.90 2.36 -0.05
C ALA A 212 -21.06 1.10 0.27
N TYR A 213 -20.62 0.93 1.52
CA TYR A 213 -19.87 -0.24 1.98
C TYR A 213 -20.77 -1.41 2.44
N ALA A 214 -22.09 -1.23 2.45
CA ALA A 214 -23.01 -2.22 3.02
C ALA A 214 -22.96 -3.54 2.23
N GLY A 215 -22.72 -4.64 2.95
CA GLY A 215 -22.68 -5.99 2.37
C GLY A 215 -21.39 -6.36 1.63
N LEU A 216 -20.35 -5.52 1.65
CA LEU A 216 -19.04 -5.87 1.09
C LEU A 216 -18.32 -6.97 1.88
N TYR A 217 -18.53 -6.99 3.20
CA TYR A 217 -17.91 -7.94 4.13
C TYR A 217 -18.95 -8.65 4.98
N GLY A 218 -18.64 -9.88 5.37
CA GLY A 218 -19.42 -10.69 6.29
C GLY A 218 -19.06 -10.44 7.76
N ASP A 219 -19.56 -11.30 8.64
CA ASP A 219 -19.30 -11.28 10.07
C ASP A 219 -18.27 -12.36 10.44
N GLY A 220 -17.11 -11.94 10.95
CA GLY A 220 -16.06 -12.82 11.40
C GLY A 220 -15.16 -13.38 10.29
N ASP A 221 -15.09 -12.67 9.16
CA ASP A 221 -14.28 -13.05 8.01
C ASP A 221 -12.78 -13.07 8.33
N LYS A 222 -12.06 -13.89 7.57
CA LYS A 222 -10.62 -14.13 7.72
C LYS A 222 -9.99 -14.37 6.36
N GLU A 223 -8.72 -14.04 6.26
CA GLU A 223 -7.94 -14.27 5.05
C GLU A 223 -6.47 -14.51 5.37
N HIS A 224 -5.75 -15.09 4.43
CA HIS A 224 -4.30 -15.16 4.46
C HIS A 224 -3.73 -15.16 3.05
N GLU A 225 -2.51 -14.64 2.92
CA GLU A 225 -1.81 -14.53 1.65
C GLU A 225 -0.34 -14.90 1.84
N THR A 226 0.20 -15.65 0.89
CA THR A 226 1.65 -15.91 0.78
C THR A 226 2.13 -15.40 -0.56
N ASP A 227 3.14 -14.55 -0.53
CA ASP A 227 3.81 -14.04 -1.74
C ASP A 227 5.24 -14.53 -1.81
N LEU A 228 5.66 -14.85 -3.04
CA LEU A 228 7.05 -15.06 -3.42
C LEU A 228 7.41 -14.08 -4.52
N GLU A 229 8.61 -13.52 -4.43
CA GLU A 229 9.17 -12.68 -5.48
C GLU A 229 10.63 -13.04 -5.75
N ALA A 230 10.98 -13.07 -7.02
CA ALA A 230 12.36 -13.11 -7.49
C ALA A 230 12.56 -12.03 -8.55
N LYS A 231 13.56 -11.18 -8.35
CA LYS A 231 13.94 -10.14 -9.31
C LYS A 231 15.40 -10.33 -9.70
N TYR A 232 15.68 -10.31 -11.00
CA TYR A 232 17.04 -10.35 -11.54
C TYR A 232 17.28 -9.18 -12.49
N VAL A 233 18.35 -8.43 -12.27
CA VAL A 233 18.81 -7.37 -13.18
C VAL A 233 20.12 -7.81 -13.82
N LEU A 234 20.19 -7.77 -15.15
CA LEU A 234 21.42 -8.09 -15.88
C LEU A 234 22.50 -7.05 -15.60
N GLN A 235 23.62 -7.52 -15.03
CA GLN A 235 24.68 -6.62 -14.55
C GLN A 235 25.61 -6.12 -15.66
N ASN A 236 25.75 -6.87 -16.76
CA ASN A 236 26.76 -6.64 -17.79
C ASN A 236 26.27 -7.08 -19.17
N GLY A 237 26.99 -6.64 -20.21
CA GLY A 237 26.77 -7.03 -21.60
C GLY A 237 25.75 -6.13 -22.34
N PRO A 238 25.34 -6.52 -23.56
CA PRO A 238 24.50 -5.68 -24.42
C PRO A 238 23.09 -5.42 -23.87
N ALA A 239 22.62 -6.26 -22.95
CA ALA A 239 21.32 -6.14 -22.28
C ALA A 239 21.48 -5.79 -20.80
N LYS A 240 22.58 -5.12 -20.42
CA LYS A 240 22.75 -4.58 -19.06
C LYS A 240 21.51 -3.75 -18.69
N ASP A 241 21.08 -3.83 -17.44
CA ASP A 241 19.89 -3.16 -16.88
C ASP A 241 18.54 -3.75 -17.31
N LEU A 242 18.49 -4.73 -18.22
CA LEU A 242 17.29 -5.53 -18.45
C LEU A 242 16.95 -6.30 -17.17
N SER A 243 15.72 -6.12 -16.68
CA SER A 243 15.21 -6.73 -15.47
C SER A 243 14.16 -7.80 -15.78
N PHE A 244 14.12 -8.83 -14.95
CA PHE A 244 13.08 -9.85 -14.90
C PHE A 244 12.56 -9.92 -13.47
N ARG A 245 11.24 -9.82 -13.28
CA ARG A 245 10.59 -9.90 -11.98
C ARG A 245 9.45 -10.90 -12.05
N LEU A 246 9.60 -12.01 -11.32
CA LEU A 246 8.57 -13.01 -11.13
C LEU A 246 7.94 -12.80 -9.76
N ARG A 247 6.60 -12.70 -9.73
CA ARG A 247 5.83 -12.60 -8.49
C ARG A 247 4.74 -13.66 -8.49
N GLN A 248 4.58 -14.35 -7.38
CA GLN A 248 3.56 -15.37 -7.18
C GLN A 248 2.86 -15.13 -5.86
N ALA A 249 1.53 -15.01 -5.92
CA ALA A 249 0.68 -14.87 -4.75
C ALA A 249 -0.27 -16.07 -4.62
N TRP A 250 -0.52 -16.51 -3.40
CA TRP A 250 -1.59 -17.42 -3.05
C TRP A 250 -2.41 -16.84 -1.92
N HIS A 251 -3.64 -16.49 -2.22
CA HIS A 251 -4.62 -15.96 -1.27
C HIS A 251 -5.69 -17.00 -0.98
N SER A 252 -6.10 -17.11 0.29
CA SER A 252 -7.27 -17.87 0.70
C SER A 252 -7.95 -17.20 1.89
N GLY A 253 -9.27 -17.03 1.80
CA GLY A 253 -10.09 -16.44 2.84
C GLY A 253 -11.58 -16.65 2.60
N SER A 254 -12.39 -15.89 3.34
CA SER A 254 -13.82 -15.76 3.10
C SER A 254 -14.10 -15.27 1.67
N GLN A 255 -15.30 -15.54 1.15
CA GLN A 255 -15.66 -15.13 -0.22
C GLN A 255 -15.60 -13.60 -0.40
N SER A 256 -16.05 -12.86 0.62
CA SER A 256 -16.03 -11.39 0.73
C SER A 256 -14.63 -10.78 0.74
N THR A 257 -13.60 -11.55 1.10
CA THR A 257 -12.20 -11.09 1.09
C THR A 257 -11.46 -11.51 -0.19
N GLY A 258 -12.19 -11.96 -1.22
CA GLY A 258 -11.62 -12.41 -2.49
C GLY A 258 -11.55 -13.94 -2.66
N GLY A 259 -11.94 -14.72 -1.65
CA GLY A 259 -12.04 -16.18 -1.76
C GLY A 259 -10.67 -16.86 -1.85
N THR A 260 -10.47 -17.71 -2.86
CA THR A 260 -9.18 -18.39 -3.09
C THR A 260 -8.65 -18.05 -4.46
N VAL A 261 -7.45 -17.47 -4.51
CA VAL A 261 -6.82 -16.98 -5.72
C VAL A 261 -5.35 -17.42 -5.76
N ALA A 262 -4.90 -17.83 -6.94
CA ALA A 262 -3.48 -18.01 -7.24
C ALA A 262 -3.12 -17.09 -8.41
N GLU A 263 -2.16 -16.20 -8.22
CA GLU A 263 -1.81 -15.17 -9.21
C GLU A 263 -0.31 -15.16 -9.50
N THR A 264 0.05 -15.26 -10.78
CA THR A 264 1.42 -15.19 -11.26
C THR A 264 1.60 -13.94 -12.11
N ARG A 265 2.61 -13.12 -11.82
CA ARG A 265 3.03 -11.97 -12.63
C ARG A 265 4.47 -12.18 -13.08
N LEU A 266 4.73 -12.07 -14.38
CA LEU A 266 6.08 -11.97 -14.95
C LEU A 266 6.21 -10.60 -15.63
N ILE A 267 7.16 -9.82 -15.15
CA ILE A 267 7.40 -8.44 -15.61
C ILE A 267 8.84 -8.36 -16.11
N THR A 268 9.01 -7.78 -17.29
CA THR A 268 10.34 -7.57 -17.90
C THR A 268 10.45 -6.10 -18.28
N GLU A 269 11.51 -5.43 -17.83
CA GLU A 269 11.71 -4.00 -18.05
C GLU A 269 13.11 -3.73 -18.60
N TYR A 270 13.23 -2.89 -19.62
CA TYR A 270 14.52 -2.44 -20.13
C TYR A 270 14.57 -0.92 -20.20
N PRO A 271 15.26 -0.25 -19.26
CA PRO A 271 15.36 1.21 -19.26
C PRO A 271 16.34 1.67 -20.34
N LEU A 272 15.82 2.35 -21.36
CA LEU A 272 16.63 2.98 -22.39
C LEU A 272 16.86 4.44 -22.04
N ASN A 273 18.11 4.84 -21.80
CA ASN A 273 18.47 6.24 -21.74
C ASN A 273 18.74 6.76 -23.15
N ILE A 274 17.79 7.55 -23.69
CA ILE A 274 17.83 8.10 -25.05
C ILE A 274 18.33 9.56 -25.04
N LEU A 275 18.64 10.11 -23.86
CA LEU A 275 19.07 11.50 -23.65
C LEU A 275 20.54 11.58 -23.17
#